data_AF-A0A959P1Q6-F1
#
_entry.id   AF-A0A959P1Q6-F1
#
_cell.length_a   1.000
_cell.length_b   1.000
_cell.length_c   1.000
_cell.angle_alpha   90.00
_cell.angle_beta   90.00
_cell.angle_gamma   90.00
#
_symmetry.space_group_name_H-M   'P 1'
#
loop_
_entity.id
_entity.type
_entity.pdbx_description
1 polymer ?
#
loop_
_entity_poly.entity_id
_entity_poly.type
_entity_poly.pdbx_seq_one_letter_code
_entity_poly.pdbx_strand_id
1 'polypeptide(L)'
;LEETAYLLDLTVKTKKPIVVIGAMKTSSEPDWDGPKNLLDAIHICNNPNSNGIGVLVCLNGEINAASEVTKTHTEDIETFHSLDFGALGYVDKSKVWFNRMPRKLEIIETEKINSNVDIIKVYAGIKEKLFHLIGDSKIDGLVVEALGVGNVPPPAYEGIKYVVNKNIPVVLVSRCPAGETLDIYSYSGAGKWIKKLGVIFSDYLNGQKARIKLMLALGADYSIEQLHKIFEE
;
A
#
# COMPACT_ATOMS: atom_id res chain seq x y z
N LEU A 1 -5.41 9.97 -0.62
CA LEU A 1 -4.32 10.53 0.22
C LEU A 1 -3.19 9.51 0.37
N GLU A 2 -3.45 8.34 0.95
CA GLU A 2 -2.42 7.30 1.18
C GLU A 2 -1.69 6.87 -0.10
N GLU A 3 -2.39 6.71 -1.23
CA GLU A 3 -1.78 6.30 -2.51
C GLU A 3 -0.81 7.37 -3.04
N THR A 4 -1.20 8.64 -3.00
CA THR A 4 -0.35 9.76 -3.41
C THR A 4 0.85 9.90 -2.49
N ALA A 5 0.65 9.79 -1.17
CA ALA A 5 1.75 9.84 -0.21
C ALA A 5 2.75 8.70 -0.48
N TYR A 6 2.26 7.49 -0.75
CA TYR A 6 3.13 6.34 -1.03
C TYR A 6 3.82 6.44 -2.40
N LEU A 7 3.15 6.97 -3.42
CA LEU A 7 3.77 7.29 -4.71
C LEU A 7 4.95 8.27 -4.53
N LEU A 8 4.76 9.34 -3.74
CA LEU A 8 5.82 10.29 -3.44
C LEU A 8 6.96 9.62 -2.64
N ASP A 9 6.61 8.75 -1.69
CA ASP A 9 7.57 8.01 -0.85
C ASP A 9 8.51 7.15 -1.69
N LEU A 10 7.97 6.48 -2.72
CA LEU A 10 8.74 5.61 -3.61
C LEU A 10 9.52 6.35 -4.70
N THR A 11 9.23 7.63 -4.98
CA THR A 11 9.79 8.33 -6.16
C THR A 11 10.64 9.55 -5.82
N VAL A 12 10.41 10.22 -4.69
CA VAL A 12 11.08 11.48 -4.37
C VAL A 12 12.34 11.25 -3.52
N LYS A 13 13.51 11.38 -4.15
CA LYS A 13 14.81 11.28 -3.47
C LYS A 13 15.19 12.59 -2.79
N THR A 14 14.80 12.77 -1.54
CA THR A 14 15.11 13.97 -0.75
C THR A 14 15.40 13.66 0.72
N LYS A 15 16.21 14.50 1.36
CA LYS A 15 16.34 14.51 2.83
C LYS A 15 15.40 15.52 3.49
N LYS A 16 14.83 16.46 2.72
CA LYS A 16 13.87 17.43 3.24
C LYS A 16 12.56 16.71 3.59
N PRO A 17 11.91 17.04 4.71
CA PRO A 17 10.65 16.42 5.09
C PRO A 17 9.57 16.73 4.04
N ILE A 18 8.76 15.72 3.74
CA ILE A 18 7.53 15.86 2.95
C ILE A 18 6.40 15.39 3.86
N VAL A 19 5.43 16.26 4.11
CA VAL A 19 4.25 15.96 4.94
C VAL A 19 3.00 16.14 4.10
N VAL A 20 2.27 15.07 3.89
CA VAL A 20 0.96 15.07 3.22
C VAL A 20 -0.12 15.16 4.28
N ILE A 21 -1.03 16.12 4.10
CA ILE A 21 -2.15 16.36 5.01
C ILE A 21 -3.46 16.41 4.23
N GLY A 22 -4.57 16.37 4.97
CA GLY A 22 -5.90 16.64 4.46
C GLY A 22 -6.76 17.28 5.56
N ALA A 23 -8.06 17.31 5.30
CA ALA A 23 -9.07 17.59 6.30
C ALA A 23 -10.23 16.62 6.08
N MET A 24 -10.81 16.12 7.15
CA MET A 24 -12.00 15.28 7.11
C MET A 24 -13.28 16.11 7.08
N LYS A 25 -13.23 17.31 7.65
CA LYS A 25 -14.31 18.30 7.63
C LYS A 25 -14.04 19.39 6.60
N THR A 26 -15.12 19.91 6.03
CA THR A 26 -15.07 21.00 5.05
C THR A 26 -14.77 22.34 5.72
N SER A 27 -14.16 23.28 4.99
CA SER A 27 -13.76 24.59 5.55
C SER A 27 -14.91 25.48 6.03
N SER A 28 -16.15 25.11 5.71
CA SER A 28 -17.36 25.80 6.16
C SER A 28 -17.83 25.35 7.55
N GLU A 29 -17.32 24.23 8.05
CA GLU A 29 -17.68 23.71 9.36
C GLU A 29 -16.95 24.49 10.47
N PRO A 30 -17.62 24.84 11.58
CA PRO A 30 -17.00 25.61 12.65
C PRO A 30 -15.76 24.96 13.28
N ASP A 31 -15.71 23.63 13.29
CA ASP A 31 -14.67 22.82 13.91
C ASP A 31 -13.87 22.00 12.89
N TRP A 32 -13.71 22.53 11.67
CA TRP A 32 -12.96 21.85 10.63
C TRP A 32 -11.48 21.70 10.98
N ASP A 33 -10.92 20.53 10.66
CA ASP A 33 -9.63 20.05 11.18
C ASP A 33 -8.41 20.55 10.40
N GLY A 34 -8.61 21.13 9.21
CA GLY A 34 -7.52 21.52 8.32
C GLY A 34 -6.54 22.57 8.85
N PRO A 35 -6.93 23.62 9.62
CA PRO A 35 -5.97 24.58 10.18
C PRO A 35 -5.00 23.90 11.14
N LYS A 36 -5.53 22.99 11.98
CA LYS A 36 -4.71 22.21 12.92
C LYS A 36 -3.76 21.30 12.15
N ASN A 37 -4.27 20.52 11.18
CA ASN A 37 -3.44 19.60 10.39
C ASN A 37 -2.33 20.36 9.63
N LEU A 38 -2.62 21.57 9.12
CA LEU A 38 -1.62 22.42 8.47
C LEU A 38 -0.55 22.94 9.43
N LEU A 39 -0.95 23.42 10.61
CA LEU A 39 -0.02 23.85 11.66
C LEU A 39 0.89 22.69 12.11
N ASP A 40 0.32 21.51 12.33
CA ASP A 40 1.07 20.30 12.69
C ASP A 40 2.10 19.96 11.62
N ALA A 41 1.74 19.98 10.33
CA ALA A 41 2.67 19.75 9.23
C ALA A 41 3.80 20.77 9.17
N ILE A 42 3.52 22.05 9.43
CA ILE A 42 4.57 23.09 9.51
C ILE A 42 5.53 22.80 10.66
N HIS A 43 5.03 22.36 11.82
CA HIS A 43 5.88 21.98 12.95
C HIS A 43 6.76 20.77 12.61
N ILE A 44 6.22 19.77 11.92
CA ILE A 44 6.96 18.58 11.45
C ILE A 44 8.04 19.00 10.45
N CYS A 45 7.71 19.82 9.45
CA CYS A 45 8.67 20.29 8.45
C CYS A 45 9.83 21.08 9.06
N ASN A 46 9.62 21.75 10.20
CA ASN A 46 10.64 22.49 10.93
C ASN A 46 11.39 21.65 11.98
N ASN A 47 11.04 20.38 12.17
CA ASN A 47 11.72 19.50 13.10
C ASN A 47 12.89 18.76 12.42
N PRO A 48 14.14 18.89 12.91
CA PRO A 48 15.29 18.21 12.31
C PRO A 48 15.20 16.68 12.28
N ASN A 49 14.45 16.07 13.21
CA ASN A 49 14.26 14.61 13.26
C ASN A 49 13.30 14.10 12.18
N SER A 50 12.63 14.99 11.44
CA SER A 50 11.79 14.64 10.29
C SER A 50 12.59 14.52 8.98
N ASN A 51 13.89 14.80 9.00
CA ASN A 51 14.73 14.70 7.80
C ASN A 51 15.07 13.25 7.45
N GLY A 52 14.87 12.89 6.18
CA GLY A 52 15.33 11.60 5.63
C GLY A 52 14.58 10.38 6.14
N ILE A 53 13.36 10.54 6.67
CA ILE A 53 12.50 9.44 7.15
C ILE A 53 11.32 9.17 6.21
N GLY A 54 11.50 9.43 4.92
CA GLY A 54 10.47 9.24 3.90
C GLY A 54 9.38 10.32 3.91
N VAL A 55 8.28 10.04 3.22
CA VAL A 55 7.07 10.85 3.19
C VAL A 55 6.21 10.52 4.40
N LEU A 56 5.74 11.58 5.07
CA LEU A 56 4.91 11.50 6.26
C LEU A 56 3.46 11.85 5.91
N VAL A 57 2.53 11.22 6.60
CA VAL A 57 1.13 11.64 6.65
C VAL A 57 0.81 12.11 8.06
N CYS A 58 0.24 13.31 8.20
CA CYS A 58 -0.16 13.83 9.50
C CYS A 58 -1.58 14.40 9.48
N LEU A 59 -2.47 13.76 10.24
CA LEU A 59 -3.83 14.23 10.52
C LEU A 59 -4.14 13.96 11.98
N ASN A 60 -4.96 14.81 12.60
CA ASN A 60 -5.32 14.71 14.02
C ASN A 60 -4.11 14.66 14.97
N GLY A 61 -2.98 15.28 14.59
CA GLY A 61 -1.74 15.24 15.34
C GLY A 61 -1.01 13.90 15.34
N GLU A 62 -1.52 12.85 14.67
CA GLU A 62 -0.83 11.56 14.53
C GLU A 62 0.12 11.60 13.32
N ILE A 63 1.38 11.17 13.48
CA ILE A 63 2.37 11.15 12.42
C ILE A 63 2.58 9.71 11.97
N ASN A 64 2.38 9.44 10.69
CA ASN A 64 2.49 8.10 10.11
C ASN A 64 3.45 8.07 8.90
N ALA A 65 4.07 6.92 8.66
CA ALA A 65 4.82 6.67 7.43
C ALA A 65 3.85 6.46 6.26
N ALA A 66 4.12 7.06 5.09
CA ALA A 66 3.27 6.92 3.91
C ALA A 66 3.10 5.44 3.47
N SER A 67 4.16 4.65 3.57
CA SER A 67 4.14 3.20 3.29
C SER A 67 3.21 2.42 4.21
N GLU A 68 2.91 2.90 5.41
CA GLU A 68 2.23 2.14 6.47
C GLU A 68 0.81 2.65 6.75
N VAL A 69 0.54 3.94 6.53
CA VAL A 69 -0.74 4.59 6.88
C VAL A 69 -1.90 4.21 5.95
N THR A 70 -3.08 3.93 6.50
CA THR A 70 -4.29 3.76 5.69
C THR A 70 -5.48 4.45 6.30
N LYS A 71 -6.49 4.76 5.47
CA LYS A 71 -7.74 5.36 5.93
C LYS A 71 -8.67 4.26 6.45
N THR A 72 -9.04 4.31 7.72
CA THR A 72 -9.76 3.24 8.45
C THR A 72 -11.24 3.54 8.65
N HIS A 73 -11.63 4.81 8.59
CA HIS A 73 -13.00 5.29 8.77
C HIS A 73 -13.42 6.28 7.69
N THR A 74 -14.68 6.26 7.29
CA THR A 74 -15.18 7.12 6.20
C THR A 74 -15.26 8.59 6.60
N GLU A 75 -15.55 8.88 7.87
CA GLU A 75 -15.86 10.24 8.37
C GLU A 75 -15.05 10.70 9.60
N ASP A 76 -14.37 9.80 10.30
CA ASP A 76 -13.71 10.17 11.56
C ASP A 76 -12.48 11.04 11.25
N ILE A 77 -12.22 12.04 12.09
CA ILE A 77 -10.99 12.83 12.03
C ILE A 77 -9.78 11.96 12.39
N GLU A 78 -9.98 10.95 13.24
CA GLU A 78 -9.00 9.93 13.62
C GLU A 78 -9.14 8.70 12.70
N THR A 79 -8.80 8.88 11.41
CA THR A 79 -9.01 7.83 10.39
C THR A 79 -7.72 7.33 9.75
N PHE A 80 -6.60 8.05 9.87
CA PHE A 80 -5.35 7.63 9.25
C PHE A 80 -4.45 6.94 10.27
N HIS A 81 -4.28 5.62 10.12
CA HIS A 81 -3.47 4.81 11.03
C HIS A 81 -2.51 3.89 10.31
N SER A 82 -1.33 3.69 10.89
CA SER A 82 -0.42 2.59 10.53
C SER A 82 -0.79 1.34 11.31
N LEU A 83 -1.66 0.49 10.77
CA LEU A 83 -2.31 -0.59 11.52
C LEU A 83 -1.36 -1.68 12.02
N ASP A 84 -0.31 -2.00 11.26
CA ASP A 84 0.66 -3.05 11.65
C ASP A 84 1.72 -2.58 12.65
N PHE A 85 2.08 -1.30 12.64
CA PHE A 85 3.27 -0.80 13.35
C PHE A 85 3.00 0.37 14.30
N GLY A 86 1.78 0.91 14.30
CA GLY A 86 1.38 2.11 15.06
C GLY A 86 1.95 3.40 14.49
N ALA A 87 1.57 4.56 15.02
CA ALA A 87 2.11 5.84 14.56
C ALA A 87 3.64 5.93 14.71
N LEU A 88 4.30 6.71 13.86
CA LEU A 88 5.71 7.10 14.06
C LEU A 88 5.87 7.98 15.30
N GLY A 89 4.83 8.77 15.60
CA GLY A 89 4.87 9.79 16.63
C GLY A 89 3.63 10.68 16.60
N TYR A 90 3.72 11.83 17.25
CA TYR A 90 2.60 12.76 17.36
C TYR A 90 3.06 14.22 17.50
N VAL A 91 2.13 15.14 17.23
CA VAL A 91 2.27 16.57 17.49
C VAL A 91 1.37 16.96 18.66
N ASP A 92 1.97 17.41 19.76
CA ASP A 92 1.25 17.96 20.92
C ASP A 92 1.82 19.32 21.31
N LYS A 93 0.94 20.31 21.53
CA LYS A 93 1.31 21.69 21.92
C LYS A 93 2.48 22.26 21.09
N SER A 94 2.40 22.13 19.76
CA SER A 94 3.43 22.55 18.80
C SER A 94 4.79 21.82 18.92
N LYS A 95 4.86 20.73 19.69
CA LYS A 95 6.04 19.87 19.79
C LYS A 95 5.82 18.59 19.01
N VAL A 96 6.83 18.21 18.24
CA VAL A 96 6.84 17.00 17.41
C VAL A 96 7.64 15.94 18.14
N TRP A 97 7.02 14.79 18.38
CA TRP A 97 7.61 13.64 19.03
C TRP A 97 7.66 12.48 18.03
N PHE A 98 8.81 11.81 17.92
CA PHE A 98 8.96 10.55 17.19
C PHE A 98 9.31 9.46 18.19
N ASN A 99 8.53 8.38 18.19
CA ASN A 99 8.72 7.21 19.04
C ASN A 99 9.31 6.02 18.27
N ARG A 100 9.18 6.00 16.94
CA ARG A 100 9.77 5.00 16.05
C ARG A 100 10.08 5.60 14.68
N MET A 101 10.89 4.89 13.90
CA MET A 101 11.17 5.18 12.50
C MET A 101 10.28 4.31 11.58
N PRO A 102 10.09 4.70 10.31
CA PRO A 102 9.44 3.85 9.32
C PRO A 102 10.13 2.49 9.23
N ARG A 103 9.36 1.43 8.97
CA ARG A 103 9.85 0.06 8.86
C ARG A 103 10.86 -0.07 7.71
N LYS A 104 10.55 0.54 6.56
CA LYS A 104 11.38 0.48 5.35
C LYS A 104 11.26 1.79 4.59
N LEU A 105 12.40 2.26 4.08
CA LEU A 105 12.47 3.32 3.07
C LEU A 105 12.93 2.70 1.77
N GLU A 106 12.27 3.08 0.67
CA GLU A 106 12.50 2.49 -0.63
C GLU A 106 12.33 3.56 -1.71
N ILE A 107 13.20 3.54 -2.72
CA ILE A 107 13.11 4.42 -3.89
C ILE A 107 13.17 3.53 -5.14
N ILE A 108 12.22 3.72 -6.05
CA ILE A 108 12.19 3.11 -7.37
C ILE A 108 12.59 4.20 -8.37
N GLU A 109 13.80 4.09 -8.92
CA GLU A 109 14.31 5.06 -9.88
C GLU A 109 13.64 4.84 -11.25
N THR A 110 12.61 5.65 -11.54
CA THR A 110 11.91 5.63 -12.83
C THR A 110 11.30 6.99 -13.16
N GLU A 111 11.27 7.32 -14.45
CA GLU A 111 10.53 8.47 -14.99
C GLU A 111 9.17 8.05 -15.60
N LYS A 112 8.88 6.74 -15.62
CA LYS A 112 7.68 6.16 -16.22
C LYS A 112 6.84 5.48 -15.15
N ILE A 113 5.53 5.63 -15.28
CA ILE A 113 4.54 4.88 -14.50
C ILE A 113 3.78 3.99 -15.48
N ASN A 114 3.87 2.66 -15.31
CA ASN A 114 3.00 1.77 -16.06
C ASN A 114 1.63 1.70 -15.35
N SER A 115 0.64 2.41 -15.87
CA SER A 115 -0.70 2.46 -15.28
C SER A 115 -1.60 1.26 -15.62
N ASN A 116 -1.16 0.36 -16.50
CA ASN A 116 -1.92 -0.80 -16.97
C ASN A 116 -1.84 -1.97 -15.97
N VAL A 117 -2.15 -1.66 -14.71
CA VAL A 117 -2.16 -2.60 -13.59
C VAL A 117 -3.54 -2.59 -12.97
N ASP A 118 -4.17 -3.76 -12.88
CA ASP A 118 -5.49 -3.90 -12.27
C ASP A 118 -5.41 -4.42 -10.85
N ILE A 119 -6.50 -4.23 -10.10
CA ILE A 119 -6.69 -4.80 -8.76
C ILE A 119 -8.02 -5.54 -8.71
N ILE A 120 -8.01 -6.75 -8.14
CA ILE A 120 -9.22 -7.54 -7.93
C ILE A 120 -9.33 -7.99 -6.47
N LYS A 121 -10.48 -7.70 -5.86
CA LYS A 121 -10.81 -8.15 -4.51
C LYS A 121 -11.47 -9.52 -4.54
N VAL A 122 -10.91 -10.48 -3.80
CA VAL A 122 -11.50 -11.82 -3.65
C VAL A 122 -12.64 -11.77 -2.64
N TYR A 123 -13.73 -12.48 -2.94
CA TYR A 123 -14.91 -12.61 -2.09
C TYR A 123 -15.54 -14.00 -2.20
N ALA A 124 -16.43 -14.34 -1.25
CA ALA A 124 -17.11 -15.62 -1.25
C ALA A 124 -17.94 -15.80 -2.53
N GLY A 125 -17.71 -16.88 -3.26
CA GLY A 125 -18.41 -17.17 -4.51
C GLY A 125 -17.83 -16.52 -5.76
N ILE A 126 -16.71 -15.79 -5.66
CA ILE A 126 -15.97 -15.32 -6.85
C ILE A 126 -15.64 -16.51 -7.77
N LYS A 127 -15.70 -16.25 -9.09
CA LYS A 127 -15.44 -17.24 -10.14
C LYS A 127 -14.25 -16.82 -10.98
N GLU A 128 -13.67 -17.78 -11.68
CA GLU A 128 -12.58 -17.62 -12.65
C GLU A 128 -12.90 -16.62 -13.76
N LYS A 129 -14.19 -16.40 -14.08
CA LYS A 129 -14.65 -15.49 -15.14
C LYS A 129 -14.01 -14.10 -15.07
N LEU A 130 -13.92 -13.51 -13.88
CA LEU A 130 -13.35 -12.15 -13.74
C LEU A 130 -11.85 -12.14 -14.04
N PHE A 131 -11.12 -13.18 -13.64
CA PHE A 131 -9.71 -13.33 -13.93
C PHE A 131 -9.45 -13.58 -15.41
N HIS A 132 -10.32 -14.33 -16.10
CA HIS A 132 -10.21 -14.52 -17.55
C HIS A 132 -10.39 -13.19 -18.29
N LEU A 133 -11.42 -12.41 -17.93
CA LEU A 133 -11.66 -11.09 -18.53
C LEU A 133 -10.45 -10.15 -18.35
N ILE A 134 -9.85 -10.14 -17.16
CA ILE A 134 -8.63 -9.38 -16.87
C ILE A 134 -7.43 -9.92 -17.67
N GLY A 135 -7.23 -11.24 -17.70
CA GLY A 135 -6.13 -11.84 -18.47
C GLY A 135 -6.28 -11.63 -19.99
N ASP A 136 -7.49 -11.46 -20.49
CA ASP A 136 -7.78 -11.18 -21.89
C ASP A 136 -7.68 -9.69 -22.26
N SER A 137 -7.76 -8.77 -21.27
CA SER A 137 -7.65 -7.33 -21.50
C SER A 137 -6.21 -6.83 -21.70
N LYS A 138 -5.20 -7.71 -21.64
CA LYS A 138 -3.77 -7.40 -21.85
C LYS A 138 -3.23 -6.36 -20.86
N ILE A 139 -3.55 -6.53 -19.58
CA ILE A 139 -2.88 -5.81 -18.49
C ILE A 139 -1.42 -6.23 -18.36
N ASP A 140 -0.59 -5.37 -17.77
CA ASP A 140 0.83 -5.62 -17.52
C ASP A 140 1.11 -6.10 -16.10
N GLY A 141 0.13 -6.05 -15.20
CA GLY A 141 0.23 -6.60 -13.85
C GLY A 141 -1.10 -6.64 -13.11
N LEU A 142 -1.23 -7.57 -12.15
CA LEU A 142 -2.45 -7.75 -11.37
C LEU A 142 -2.15 -7.78 -9.87
N VAL A 143 -2.91 -7.02 -9.09
CA VAL A 143 -2.95 -7.15 -7.62
C VAL A 143 -4.22 -7.92 -7.22
N VAL A 144 -4.08 -8.91 -6.35
CA VAL A 144 -5.18 -9.74 -5.84
C VAL A 144 -5.30 -9.54 -4.34
N GLU A 145 -6.43 -8.99 -3.87
CA GLU A 145 -6.74 -8.92 -2.44
C GLU A 145 -7.40 -10.21 -1.96
N ALA A 146 -6.60 -11.12 -1.42
CA ALA A 146 -7.01 -12.44 -0.98
C ALA A 146 -7.69 -12.46 0.40
N LEU A 147 -8.23 -13.63 0.77
CA LEU A 147 -8.87 -13.86 2.07
C LEU A 147 -7.83 -14.19 3.13
N GLY A 148 -7.95 -13.59 4.32
CA GLY A 148 -7.10 -13.92 5.47
C GLY A 148 -5.62 -13.79 5.12
N VAL A 149 -4.83 -14.79 5.47
CA VAL A 149 -3.37 -14.81 5.26
C VAL A 149 -2.93 -15.06 3.80
N GLY A 150 -3.80 -14.83 2.81
CA GLY A 150 -3.47 -15.03 1.39
C GLY A 150 -4.09 -16.28 0.75
N ASN A 151 -5.32 -16.63 1.13
CA ASN A 151 -6.04 -17.76 0.52
C ASN A 151 -7.15 -17.29 -0.43
N VAL A 152 -7.48 -18.12 -1.42
CA VAL A 152 -8.57 -17.85 -2.36
C VAL A 152 -9.47 -19.08 -2.55
N PRO A 153 -10.74 -18.90 -2.92
CA PRO A 153 -11.60 -20.02 -3.34
C PRO A 153 -10.99 -20.76 -4.54
N PRO A 154 -11.20 -22.09 -4.70
CA PRO A 154 -10.63 -22.86 -5.81
C PRO A 154 -10.89 -22.27 -7.22
N PRO A 155 -12.06 -21.70 -7.55
CA PRO A 155 -12.26 -21.04 -8.84
C PRO A 155 -11.36 -19.81 -9.05
N ALA A 156 -11.10 -19.03 -8.00
CA ALA A 156 -10.16 -17.91 -8.07
C ALA A 156 -8.73 -18.40 -8.26
N TYR A 157 -8.35 -19.53 -7.67
CA TYR A 157 -7.04 -20.12 -7.90
C TYR A 157 -6.82 -20.50 -9.37
N GLU A 158 -7.81 -21.13 -10.02
CA GLU A 158 -7.73 -21.42 -11.46
C GLU A 158 -7.69 -20.14 -12.30
N GLY A 159 -8.42 -19.11 -11.90
CA GLY A 159 -8.35 -17.78 -12.52
C GLY A 159 -6.98 -17.11 -12.40
N ILE A 160 -6.36 -17.14 -11.22
CA ILE A 160 -5.01 -16.61 -10.99
C ILE A 160 -4.00 -17.38 -11.83
N LYS A 161 -4.08 -18.71 -11.84
CA LYS A 161 -3.24 -19.57 -12.68
C LYS A 161 -3.36 -19.22 -14.16
N TYR A 162 -4.56 -18.92 -14.64
CA TYR A 162 -4.77 -18.46 -16.01
C TYR A 162 -4.03 -17.15 -16.32
N VAL A 163 -4.11 -16.16 -15.42
CA VAL A 163 -3.40 -14.88 -15.56
C VAL A 163 -1.88 -15.07 -15.56
N VAL A 164 -1.36 -15.87 -14.61
CA VAL A 164 0.07 -16.21 -14.53
C VAL A 164 0.56 -16.89 -15.82
N ASN A 165 -0.21 -17.83 -16.37
CA ASN A 165 0.14 -18.53 -17.61
C ASN A 165 0.21 -17.61 -18.84
N LYS A 166 -0.30 -16.37 -18.75
CA LYS A 166 -0.12 -15.32 -19.77
C LYS A 166 1.12 -14.46 -19.56
N ASN A 167 1.98 -14.82 -18.60
CA ASN A 167 3.16 -14.06 -18.18
C ASN A 167 2.83 -12.68 -17.61
N ILE A 168 1.65 -12.52 -17.00
CA ILE A 168 1.28 -11.30 -16.28
C ILE A 168 1.70 -11.48 -14.82
N PRO A 169 2.58 -10.62 -14.25
CA PRO A 169 2.95 -10.68 -12.85
C PRO A 169 1.72 -10.46 -11.95
N VAL A 170 1.58 -11.32 -10.95
CA VAL A 170 0.49 -11.24 -9.97
C VAL A 170 1.08 -11.01 -8.59
N VAL A 171 0.65 -9.94 -7.93
CA VAL A 171 0.96 -9.64 -6.53
C VAL A 171 -0.24 -10.00 -5.66
N LEU A 172 -0.02 -10.78 -4.61
CA LEU A 172 -1.02 -11.17 -3.63
C LEU A 172 -0.88 -10.30 -2.38
N VAL A 173 -1.98 -9.67 -1.97
CA VAL A 173 -2.11 -9.00 -0.68
C VAL A 173 -3.28 -9.60 0.09
N SER A 174 -3.40 -9.28 1.38
CA SER A 174 -4.62 -9.56 2.11
C SER A 174 -5.65 -8.44 1.91
N ARG A 175 -6.94 -8.79 1.87
CA ARG A 175 -8.02 -7.82 2.06
C ARG A 175 -8.28 -7.50 3.54
N CYS A 176 -7.63 -8.21 4.46
CA CYS A 176 -7.66 -7.85 5.87
C CYS A 176 -6.99 -6.48 6.06
N PRO A 177 -7.44 -5.65 7.01
CA PRO A 177 -6.87 -4.32 7.21
C PRO A 177 -5.39 -4.30 7.60
N ALA A 178 -4.88 -5.38 8.19
CA ALA A 178 -3.52 -5.51 8.68
C ALA A 178 -3.03 -6.97 8.56
N GLY A 179 -1.72 -7.14 8.60
CA GLY A 179 -1.03 -8.42 8.55
C GLY A 179 -0.58 -8.83 7.16
N GLU A 180 0.35 -9.78 7.14
CA GLU A 180 1.01 -10.23 5.92
C GLU A 180 0.37 -11.45 5.25
N THR A 181 0.72 -11.66 3.98
CA THR A 181 0.38 -12.89 3.26
C THR A 181 1.45 -13.96 3.47
N LEU A 182 1.04 -15.20 3.78
CA LEU A 182 1.95 -16.31 4.06
C LEU A 182 1.46 -17.61 3.40
N ASP A 183 2.40 -18.48 3.07
CA ASP A 183 2.16 -19.78 2.46
C ASP A 183 2.01 -20.91 3.49
N ILE A 184 1.18 -20.70 4.52
CA ILE A 184 1.06 -21.66 5.64
C ILE A 184 0.16 -22.87 5.33
N TYR A 185 -0.93 -22.68 4.58
CA TYR A 185 -1.94 -23.72 4.32
C TYR A 185 -1.79 -24.42 2.97
N SER A 186 -2.31 -25.65 2.84
CA SER A 186 -2.13 -26.53 1.68
C SER A 186 -3.42 -27.08 1.04
N TYR A 187 -4.60 -26.58 1.42
CA TYR A 187 -5.85 -26.95 0.72
C TYR A 187 -5.93 -26.28 -0.67
N SER A 188 -6.85 -26.72 -1.53
CA SER A 188 -6.99 -26.15 -2.87
C SER A 188 -7.30 -24.64 -2.82
N GLY A 189 -6.43 -23.83 -3.42
CA GLY A 189 -6.48 -22.37 -3.37
C GLY A 189 -5.79 -21.72 -2.16
N ALA A 190 -5.10 -22.51 -1.33
CA ALA A 190 -4.30 -21.99 -0.23
C ALA A 190 -2.95 -21.40 -0.68
N GLY A 191 -2.37 -20.55 0.18
CA GLY A 191 -1.12 -19.82 -0.08
C GLY A 191 0.03 -20.68 -0.64
N LYS A 192 0.22 -21.93 -0.18
CA LYS A 192 1.28 -22.82 -0.72
C LYS A 192 1.15 -23.08 -2.22
N TRP A 193 -0.07 -23.25 -2.71
CA TRP A 193 -0.30 -23.49 -4.13
C TRP A 193 -0.17 -22.20 -4.93
N ILE A 194 -0.62 -21.08 -4.37
CA ILE A 194 -0.48 -19.75 -5.00
C ILE A 194 1.00 -19.39 -5.13
N LYS A 195 1.81 -19.56 -4.09
CA LYS A 195 3.26 -19.31 -4.12
C LYS A 195 3.97 -20.18 -5.16
N LYS A 196 3.59 -21.46 -5.27
CA LYS A 196 4.12 -22.38 -6.30
C LYS A 196 3.80 -21.98 -7.73
N LEU A 197 2.77 -21.16 -7.97
CA LEU A 197 2.50 -20.60 -9.30
C LEU A 197 3.47 -19.48 -9.67
N GLY A 198 4.29 -18.98 -8.74
CA GLY A 198 5.13 -17.79 -8.95
C GLY A 198 4.39 -16.48 -8.70
N VAL A 199 3.28 -16.51 -7.96
CA VAL A 199 2.63 -15.29 -7.46
C VAL A 199 3.51 -14.66 -6.38
N ILE A 200 3.67 -13.34 -6.47
CA ILE A 200 4.50 -12.53 -5.59
C ILE A 200 3.69 -12.21 -4.34
N PHE A 201 4.20 -12.53 -3.16
CA PHE A 201 3.51 -12.24 -1.90
C PHE A 201 3.97 -10.86 -1.42
N SER A 202 3.04 -10.06 -0.90
CA SER A 202 3.40 -8.81 -0.23
C SER A 202 3.49 -9.02 1.27
N ASP A 203 4.41 -8.29 1.88
CA ASP A 203 4.54 -8.13 3.33
C ASP A 203 3.30 -7.46 3.96
N TYR A 204 3.27 -6.16 4.20
CA TYR A 204 2.20 -5.44 4.91
C TYR A 204 1.43 -4.46 4.02
N LEU A 205 1.75 -4.37 2.73
CA LEU A 205 1.04 -3.46 1.84
C LEU A 205 -0.40 -3.92 1.58
N ASN A 206 -1.33 -2.96 1.69
CA ASN A 206 -2.69 -3.13 1.18
C ASN A 206 -2.71 -3.06 -0.36
N GLY A 207 -3.85 -3.40 -0.95
CA GLY A 207 -3.97 -3.57 -2.40
C GLY A 207 -3.66 -2.30 -3.20
N GLN A 208 -4.16 -1.15 -2.76
CA GLN A 208 -3.92 0.12 -3.44
C GLN A 208 -2.44 0.52 -3.42
N LYS A 209 -1.71 0.27 -2.31
CA LYS A 209 -0.27 0.54 -2.24
C LYS A 209 0.56 -0.47 -3.03
N ALA A 210 0.23 -1.76 -2.93
CA ALA A 210 0.88 -2.78 -3.72
C ALA A 210 0.74 -2.50 -5.24
N ARG A 211 -0.42 -1.98 -5.65
CA ARG A 211 -0.66 -1.54 -7.04
C ARG A 211 0.25 -0.40 -7.43
N ILE A 212 0.37 0.66 -6.62
CA ILE A 212 1.29 1.78 -6.89
C ILE A 212 2.73 1.30 -7.04
N LYS A 213 3.19 0.43 -6.13
CA LYS A 213 4.54 -0.14 -6.18
C LYS A 213 4.76 -0.97 -7.45
N LEU A 214 3.78 -1.80 -7.85
CA LEU A 214 3.86 -2.59 -9.07
C LEU A 214 3.87 -1.71 -10.33
N MET A 215 3.04 -0.65 -10.38
CA MET A 215 3.03 0.32 -11.48
C MET A 215 4.39 1.00 -11.68
N LEU A 216 5.08 1.36 -10.59
CA LEU A 216 6.41 1.95 -10.64
C LEU A 216 7.48 0.94 -11.03
N ALA A 217 7.47 -0.26 -10.44
CA ALA A 217 8.45 -1.30 -10.75
C ALA A 217 8.36 -1.76 -12.22
N LEU A 218 7.14 -1.90 -12.76
CA LEU A 218 6.93 -2.18 -14.18
C LEU A 218 7.35 -1.00 -15.07
N GLY A 219 7.10 0.24 -14.64
CA GLY A 219 7.60 1.42 -15.34
C GLY A 219 9.13 1.52 -15.37
N ALA A 220 9.79 0.91 -14.39
CA ALA A 220 11.24 0.77 -14.27
C ALA A 220 11.79 -0.49 -14.97
N ASP A 221 10.95 -1.21 -15.72
CA ASP A 221 11.31 -2.45 -16.44
C ASP A 221 11.88 -3.56 -15.52
N TYR A 222 11.39 -3.67 -14.28
CA TYR A 222 11.83 -4.71 -13.34
C TYR A 222 11.47 -6.12 -13.85
N SER A 223 12.42 -7.05 -13.74
CA SER A 223 12.19 -8.47 -13.99
C SER A 223 11.30 -9.10 -12.92
N ILE A 224 10.74 -10.28 -13.19
CA ILE A 224 9.94 -11.04 -12.20
C ILE A 224 10.74 -11.30 -10.91
N GLU A 225 12.04 -11.59 -11.01
CA GLU A 225 12.91 -11.79 -9.86
C GLU A 225 13.09 -10.50 -9.04
N GLN A 226 13.23 -9.35 -9.71
CA GLN A 226 13.28 -8.05 -9.03
C GLN A 226 11.95 -7.69 -8.37
N LEU A 227 10.82 -8.08 -8.99
CA LEU A 227 9.50 -7.92 -8.38
C LEU A 227 9.35 -8.77 -7.12
N HIS A 228 9.76 -10.05 -7.14
CA HIS A 228 9.79 -10.85 -5.92
C HIS A 228 10.63 -10.19 -4.83
N LYS A 229 11.84 -9.74 -5.18
CA LYS A 229 12.74 -9.09 -4.23
C LYS A 229 12.13 -7.85 -3.59
N ILE A 230 11.56 -6.95 -4.40
CA ILE A 230 11.09 -5.66 -3.87
C ILE A 230 9.83 -5.83 -3.00
N PHE A 231 8.98 -6.84 -3.26
CA PHE A 231 7.75 -7.07 -2.49
C PHE A 231 7.93 -7.98 -1.26
N GLU A 232 8.93 -8.86 -1.26
CA GLU A 232 9.10 -9.89 -0.22
C GLU A 232 10.24 -9.60 0.77
N GLU A 233 11.19 -8.72 0.43
CA GLU A 233 12.28 -8.24 1.30
C GLU A 233 12.06 -6.78 1.72
#